data_AF-A0A1X9SUS1-F1
#
_entry.id   AF-A0A1X9SUS1-F1
#
_cell.length_a   1.000
_cell.length_b   1.000
_cell.length_c   1.000
_cell.angle_alpha   90.00
_cell.angle_beta   90.00
_cell.angle_gamma   90.00
#
_symmetry.space_group_name_H-M   'P 1'
#
loop_
_entity.id
_entity.type
_entity.pdbx_description
1 polymer ?
#
loop_
_entity_poly.entity_id
_entity_poly.type
_entity_poly.pdbx_seq_one_letter_code
_entity_poly.pdbx_strand_id
1 'polypeptide(L)'
;MARALCLLIITLNTLFGSDEFIFWAKLIVSNGVISSDNIAISSSMVKGYDSKQIICTIKSDKPSNLSSLEYLNLHKNELFECFIKEQVKILENSITNLNSANYTTELTIIPLRFIVEFKPGSATISKIIR
;
A
#
# COMPACT_ATOMS: atom_id res chain seq x y z
N MET A 1 -29.08 26.47 25.83
CA MET A 1 -28.72 25.03 25.95
C MET A 1 -28.59 24.31 24.59
N ALA A 2 -28.36 25.02 23.47
CA ALA A 2 -28.16 24.41 22.13
C ALA A 2 -26.68 24.38 21.68
N ARG A 3 -25.82 25.21 22.29
CA ARG A 3 -24.41 25.35 21.88
C ARG A 3 -23.55 24.11 22.19
N ALA A 4 -23.82 23.40 23.29
CA ALA A 4 -23.13 22.17 23.65
C ALA A 4 -23.47 21.00 22.70
N LEU A 5 -24.70 21.01 22.13
CA LEU A 5 -25.19 19.96 21.25
C LEU A 5 -24.57 20.06 19.85
N CYS A 6 -24.34 21.28 19.33
CA CYS A 6 -23.63 21.48 18.07
C CYS A 6 -22.14 21.11 18.15
N LEU A 7 -21.48 21.36 19.29
CA LEU A 7 -20.08 20.93 19.48
C LEU A 7 -19.94 19.40 19.47
N LEU A 8 -20.93 18.68 20.03
CA LEU A 8 -20.94 17.22 20.02
C LEU A 8 -21.10 16.63 18.61
N ILE A 9 -21.92 17.27 17.77
CA ILE A 9 -22.14 16.84 16.37
C ILE A 9 -20.88 17.07 15.52
N ILE A 10 -20.14 18.15 15.77
CA ILE A 10 -18.90 18.45 15.03
C ILE A 10 -17.78 17.48 15.42
N THR A 11 -17.68 17.07 16.70
CA THR A 11 -16.67 16.09 17.15
C THR A 11 -16.96 14.65 16.72
N LEU A 12 -18.23 14.28 16.50
CA LEU A 12 -18.60 12.95 16.01
C LEU A 12 -18.26 12.74 14.52
N ASN A 13 -18.32 13.79 13.70
CA ASN A 13 -18.09 13.69 12.27
C ASN A 13 -16.62 13.65 11.84
N THR A 14 -15.67 14.01 12.73
CA THR A 14 -14.23 13.95 12.43
C THR A 14 -13.59 12.62 12.79
N LEU A 15 -14.31 11.71 13.46
CA LEU A 15 -13.74 10.47 13.99
C LEU A 15 -13.68 9.30 12.98
N PHE A 16 -14.36 9.42 11.83
CA PHE A 16 -14.47 8.34 10.83
C PHE A 16 -13.75 8.67 9.52
N GLY A 17 -12.55 9.27 9.63
CA GLY A 17 -11.63 9.35 8.50
C GLY A 17 -10.89 8.03 8.36
N SER A 18 -11.26 7.18 7.40
CA SER A 18 -10.39 6.06 7.00
C SER A 18 -9.12 6.64 6.39
N ASP A 19 -7.95 6.23 6.87
CA ASP A 19 -6.68 6.70 6.33
C ASP A 19 -6.46 6.11 4.93
N GLU A 20 -6.19 7.00 3.97
CA GLU A 20 -5.84 6.64 2.60
C GLU A 20 -4.33 6.69 2.41
N PHE A 21 -3.78 5.73 1.68
CA PHE A 21 -2.35 5.57 1.44
C PHE A 21 -2.06 5.34 -0.03
N ILE A 22 -0.80 5.58 -0.42
CA ILE A 22 -0.24 5.23 -1.72
C ILE A 22 0.85 4.19 -1.48
N PHE A 23 0.79 3.11 -2.25
CA PHE A 23 1.80 2.08 -2.33
C PHE A 23 2.48 2.14 -3.69
N TRP A 24 3.81 2.05 -3.72
CA TRP A 24 4.56 1.80 -4.95
C TRP A 24 5.78 0.94 -4.65
N ALA A 25 6.20 0.16 -5.64
CA ALA A 25 7.37 -0.69 -5.49
C ALA A 25 8.14 -0.78 -6.81
N LYS A 26 9.46 -0.85 -6.71
CA LYS A 26 10.37 -1.11 -7.83
C LYS A 26 11.41 -2.15 -7.42
N LEU A 27 11.45 -3.25 -8.17
CA LEU A 27 12.39 -4.35 -8.00
C LEU A 27 13.20 -4.49 -9.27
N ILE A 28 14.53 -4.54 -9.14
CA ILE A 28 15.45 -4.82 -10.25
C ILE A 28 16.19 -6.12 -9.95
N VAL A 29 16.14 -7.03 -10.90
CA VAL A 29 16.85 -8.31 -10.88
C VAL A 29 17.86 -8.31 -12.01
N SER A 30 19.12 -8.58 -11.70
CA SER A 30 20.21 -8.68 -12.68
C SER A 30 20.81 -10.09 -12.59
N ASN A 31 20.80 -10.83 -13.70
CA ASN A 31 21.31 -12.20 -13.80
C ASN A 31 20.74 -13.14 -12.71
N GLY A 32 19.45 -12.99 -12.38
CA GLY A 32 18.77 -13.78 -11.36
C GLY A 32 19.02 -13.35 -9.91
N VAL A 33 19.78 -12.26 -9.69
CA VAL A 33 20.05 -11.70 -8.35
C VAL A 33 19.32 -10.36 -8.19
N ILE A 34 18.65 -10.15 -7.05
CA ILE A 34 18.03 -8.86 -6.72
C ILE A 34 19.14 -7.81 -6.54
N SER A 35 19.19 -6.84 -7.45
CA SER A 35 20.19 -5.75 -7.44
C SER A 35 19.66 -4.48 -6.77
N SER A 36 18.33 -4.28 -6.77
CA SER A 36 17.69 -3.16 -6.08
C SER A 36 16.26 -3.52 -5.71
N ASP A 37 15.86 -3.15 -4.48
CA ASP A 37 14.49 -3.24 -4.00
C ASP A 37 14.10 -1.93 -3.32
N ASN A 38 13.00 -1.33 -3.78
CA ASN A 38 12.44 -0.12 -3.19
C ASN A 38 10.93 -0.29 -3.04
N ILE A 39 10.47 -0.40 -1.80
CA ILE A 39 9.06 -0.46 -1.42
C ILE A 39 8.74 0.74 -0.52
N ALA A 40 7.77 1.54 -0.95
CA ALA A 40 7.40 2.76 -0.25
C ALA A 40 5.88 2.89 -0.08
N ILE A 41 5.53 3.39 1.10
CA ILE A 41 4.16 3.62 1.54
C ILE A 41 4.12 5.05 2.05
N SER A 42 3.14 5.83 1.62
CA SER A 42 2.93 7.19 2.08
C SER A 42 1.45 7.49 2.25
N SER A 43 1.12 8.44 3.12
CA SER A 43 -0.25 8.93 3.25
C SER A 43 -0.70 9.62 1.96
N SER A 44 -1.94 9.38 1.53
CA SER A 44 -2.50 10.01 0.34
C SER A 44 -2.93 11.44 0.66
N MET A 45 -2.46 12.40 -0.15
CA MET A 45 -2.79 13.82 0.02
C MET A 45 -4.21 14.13 -0.48
N VAL A 46 -4.74 13.34 -1.41
CA VAL A 46 -6.09 13.49 -1.96
C VAL A 46 -6.98 12.42 -1.35
N LYS A 47 -8.07 12.83 -0.70
CA LYS A 47 -9.08 11.94 -0.12
C LYS A 47 -10.27 11.79 -1.06
N GLY A 48 -10.93 10.64 -1.01
CA GLY A 48 -12.13 10.35 -1.77
C GLY A 48 -11.95 9.23 -2.80
N TYR A 49 -13.01 8.44 -2.92
CA TYR A 49 -13.17 7.29 -3.80
C TYR A 49 -14.65 7.05 -4.11
N ASP A 50 -14.94 6.48 -5.28
CA ASP A 50 -16.31 6.11 -5.68
C ASP A 50 -16.67 4.73 -5.13
N SER A 51 -15.71 3.80 -5.20
CA SER A 51 -15.83 2.48 -4.62
C SER A 51 -14.47 1.95 -4.14
N LYS A 52 -14.52 0.90 -3.32
CA LYS A 52 -13.33 0.21 -2.84
C LYS A 52 -13.46 -1.29 -3.09
N GLN A 53 -12.33 -1.92 -3.39
CA GLN A 53 -12.25 -3.37 -3.60
C GLN A 53 -11.29 -3.97 -2.59
N ILE A 54 -11.75 -4.95 -1.80
CA ILE A 54 -10.90 -5.65 -0.83
C ILE A 54 -9.89 -6.49 -1.60
N ILE A 55 -8.59 -6.30 -1.32
CA ILE A 55 -7.51 -7.08 -1.93
C ILE A 55 -7.09 -8.19 -0.97
N CYS A 56 -6.87 -7.85 0.30
CA CYS A 56 -6.35 -8.80 1.27
C CYS A 56 -6.66 -8.39 2.71
N THR A 57 -6.31 -9.27 3.65
CA THR A 57 -6.43 -9.02 5.08
C THR A 57 -5.17 -9.51 5.79
N ILE A 58 -4.56 -8.62 6.56
CA ILE A 58 -3.40 -8.90 7.41
C ILE A 58 -3.93 -9.36 8.76
N LYS A 59 -3.56 -10.56 9.22
CA LYS A 59 -4.02 -11.13 10.50
C LYS A 59 -3.11 -10.68 11.64
N SER A 60 -3.11 -9.38 11.92
CA SER A 60 -2.32 -8.77 12.98
C SER A 60 -3.08 -7.61 13.58
N ASP A 61 -3.12 -7.54 14.91
CA ASP A 61 -3.68 -6.41 15.64
C ASP A 61 -2.83 -5.15 15.44
N LYS A 62 -3.48 -3.99 15.28
CA LYS A 62 -2.79 -2.71 15.33
C LYS A 62 -2.59 -2.30 16.79
N PRO A 63 -1.34 -2.19 17.30
CA PRO A 63 -1.07 -1.65 18.62
C PRO A 63 -1.60 -0.21 18.73
N SER A 64 -2.06 0.18 19.93
CA SER A 64 -2.60 1.52 20.18
C SER A 64 -1.53 2.62 20.10
N ASN A 65 -0.27 2.27 20.34
CA ASN A 65 0.89 3.17 20.30
C ASN A 65 1.46 3.40 18.89
N LEU A 66 1.05 2.62 17.88
CA LEU A 66 1.54 2.75 16.52
C LEU A 66 0.58 3.54 15.64
N SER A 67 1.13 4.43 14.82
CA SER A 67 0.38 5.05 13.73
C SER A 67 0.01 4.02 12.65
N SER A 68 -1.04 4.32 11.89
CA SER A 68 -1.46 3.51 10.73
C SER A 68 -0.30 3.30 9.75
N LEU A 69 0.48 4.34 9.49
CA LEU A 69 1.63 4.29 8.58
C LEU A 69 2.76 3.41 9.12
N GLU A 70 3.09 3.49 10.41
CA GLU A 70 4.12 2.63 11.03
C GLU A 70 3.72 1.16 10.98
N TYR A 71 2.45 0.85 11.29
CA TYR A 71 1.92 -0.50 11.16
C TYR A 71 2.09 -1.02 9.73
N LEU A 72 1.69 -0.23 8.73
CA LEU A 72 1.85 -0.62 7.32
C LEU A 72 3.32 -0.80 6.93
N ASN A 73 4.22 0.01 7.48
CA ASN A 73 5.66 -0.13 7.24
C ASN A 73 6.24 -1.42 7.87
N LEU A 74 5.75 -1.85 9.04
CA LEU A 74 6.15 -3.12 9.67
C LEU A 74 5.67 -4.33 8.85
N HIS A 75 4.53 -4.21 8.19
CA HIS A 75 3.93 -5.26 7.35
C HIS A 75 4.18 -5.05 5.85
N LYS A 76 5.29 -4.40 5.47
CA LYS A 76 5.63 -4.07 4.06
C LYS A 76 5.60 -5.26 3.12
N ASN A 77 6.21 -6.37 3.52
CA ASN A 77 6.32 -7.55 2.66
C ASN A 77 4.94 -8.18 2.44
N GLU A 78 4.11 -8.24 3.49
CA GLU A 78 2.74 -8.73 3.38
C GLU A 78 1.89 -7.84 2.46
N LEU A 79 2.06 -6.51 2.55
CA LEU A 79 1.42 -5.56 1.63
C LEU A 79 1.89 -5.75 0.18
N PHE A 80 3.19 -5.94 -0.04
CA PHE A 80 3.73 -6.19 -1.36
C PHE A 80 3.10 -7.44 -1.99
N GLU A 81 2.98 -8.52 -1.25
CA GLU A 81 2.30 -9.76 -1.70
C GLU A 81 0.80 -9.55 -2.02
N CYS A 82 0.14 -8.60 -1.34
CA CYS A 82 -1.22 -8.23 -1.71
C CYS A 82 -1.27 -7.51 -3.06
N PHE A 83 -0.35 -6.58 -3.31
CA PHE A 83 -0.38 -5.73 -4.50
C PHE A 83 0.30 -6.34 -5.73
N ILE A 84 1.15 -7.34 -5.59
CA ILE A 84 1.79 -8.00 -6.75
C ILE A 84 0.77 -8.71 -7.65
N LYS A 85 -0.40 -9.06 -7.11
CA LYS A 85 -1.53 -9.64 -7.85
C LYS A 85 -2.32 -8.61 -8.67
N GLU A 86 -2.07 -7.32 -8.44
CA GLU A 86 -2.65 -6.23 -9.19
C GLU A 86 -1.84 -5.93 -10.46
N GLN A 87 -2.07 -4.76 -11.07
CA GLN A 87 -1.37 -4.36 -12.28
C GLN A 87 0.10 -4.00 -12.01
N VAL A 88 1.00 -4.80 -12.58
CA VAL A 88 2.45 -4.58 -12.55
C VAL A 88 2.99 -4.31 -13.95
N LYS A 89 3.99 -3.43 -14.05
CA LYS A 89 4.74 -3.19 -15.28
C LYS A 89 6.05 -3.98 -15.20
N ILE A 90 6.31 -4.81 -16.21
CA ILE A 90 7.54 -5.58 -16.31
C ILE A 90 8.32 -5.08 -17.54
N LEU A 91 9.59 -4.78 -17.34
CA LEU A 91 10.53 -4.41 -18.38
C LEU A 91 11.71 -5.38 -18.32
N GLU A 92 11.98 -6.08 -19.41
CA GLU A 92 13.10 -7.01 -19.49
C GLU A 92 14.09 -6.52 -20.54
N ASN A 93 15.37 -6.48 -20.19
CA ASN A 93 16.46 -6.16 -21.08
C ASN A 93 17.48 -7.31 -21.07
N SER A 94 17.84 -7.80 -22.24
CA SER A 94 18.83 -8.87 -22.39
C SER A 94 19.91 -8.45 -23.37
N ILE A 95 21.17 -8.62 -22.96
CA ILE A 95 22.35 -8.37 -23.78
C ILE A 95 23.11 -9.69 -23.87
N THR A 96 23.23 -10.23 -25.06
CA THR A 96 23.95 -11.49 -25.32
C THR A 96 25.20 -11.20 -26.14
N ASN A 97 26.33 -11.73 -25.69
CA ASN A 97 27.62 -11.74 -26.37
C ASN A 97 28.07 -13.20 -26.55
N LEU A 98 29.07 -13.44 -27.41
CA LEU A 98 29.59 -14.78 -27.74
C LEU A 98 29.87 -15.68 -26.52
N ASN A 99 30.30 -15.11 -25.38
CA ASN A 99 30.68 -15.86 -24.18
C ASN A 99 29.88 -15.48 -22.91
N SER A 100 28.90 -14.58 -23.01
CA SER A 100 28.17 -14.09 -21.83
C SER A 100 26.76 -13.62 -22.18
N ALA A 101 25.80 -13.92 -21.31
CA ALA A 101 24.47 -13.35 -21.39
C ALA A 101 24.19 -12.57 -20.10
N ASN A 102 23.80 -11.29 -20.25
CA ASN A 102 23.38 -10.43 -19.17
C ASN A 102 21.89 -10.15 -19.30
N TYR A 103 21.14 -10.38 -18.24
CA TYR A 103 19.70 -10.18 -18.16
C TYR A 103 19.40 -9.20 -17.03
N THR A 104 18.58 -8.21 -17.31
CA THR A 104 18.06 -7.28 -16.31
C THR A 104 16.55 -7.22 -16.43
N THR A 105 15.84 -7.61 -15.37
CA THR A 105 14.40 -7.53 -15.26
C THR A 105 14.05 -6.44 -14.26
N GLU A 106 13.27 -5.45 -14.68
CA GLU A 106 12.70 -4.42 -13.83
C GLU A 106 11.20 -4.67 -13.67
N LEU A 107 10.76 -4.89 -12.44
CA LEU A 107 9.36 -4.98 -12.06
C LEU A 107 8.98 -3.70 -11.32
N THR A 108 7.95 -3.01 -11.82
CA THR A 108 7.41 -1.79 -11.22
C THR A 108 5.94 -1.99 -10.91
N ILE A 109 5.57 -1.85 -9.63
CA ILE A 109 4.17 -1.70 -9.23
C ILE A 109 3.83 -0.22 -9.38
N ILE A 110 2.88 0.08 -10.28
CA ILE A 110 2.38 1.44 -10.51
C ILE A 110 1.81 1.98 -9.20
N PRO A 111 1.93 3.28 -8.88
CA PRO A 111 1.36 3.83 -7.65
C PRO A 111 -0.12 3.46 -7.47
N LEU A 112 -0.42 2.67 -6.43
CA LEU A 112 -1.75 2.20 -6.08
C LEU A 112 -2.25 2.94 -4.85
N ARG A 113 -3.47 3.48 -4.93
CA ARG A 113 -4.15 4.07 -3.78
C ARG A 113 -4.96 3.01 -3.05
N PHE A 114 -4.85 2.99 -1.74
CA PHE A 114 -5.55 2.02 -0.90
C PHE A 114 -6.00 2.62 0.43
N ILE A 115 -6.93 1.92 1.08
CA ILE A 115 -7.45 2.21 2.40
C ILE A 115 -7.15 1.01 3.30
N VAL A 116 -6.83 1.30 4.56
CA VAL A 116 -6.73 0.29 5.61
C VAL A 116 -7.85 0.48 6.62
N GLU A 117 -8.55 -0.61 6.94
CA GLU A 117 -9.55 -0.67 8.00
C GLU A 117 -9.08 -1.61 9.09
N PHE A 118 -8.84 -1.07 10.28
CA PHE A 118 -8.41 -1.84 11.43
C PHE A 118 -9.61 -2.43 12.16
N LYS A 119 -9.59 -3.75 12.36
CA LYS A 119 -10.53 -4.52 13.14
C LYS A 119 -9.76 -5.27 14.24
N PRO A 120 -10.42 -5.73 15.31
CA PRO A 120 -9.78 -6.64 16.26
C PRO A 120 -9.23 -7.87 15.54
N GLY A 121 -7.95 -8.15 15.73
CA GLY A 121 -7.18 -9.25 15.15
C GLY A 121 -6.79 -9.09 13.68
N SER A 122 -7.15 -7.99 13.00
CA SER A 122 -6.89 -7.87 11.57
C SER A 122 -6.90 -6.45 11.00
N ALA A 123 -6.16 -6.24 9.92
CA ALA A 123 -6.23 -5.06 9.08
C ALA A 123 -6.71 -5.44 7.67
N THR A 124 -7.84 -4.88 7.24
CA THR A 124 -8.38 -5.09 5.90
C THR A 124 -7.82 -4.06 4.93
N ILE A 125 -7.21 -4.52 3.83
CA ILE A 125 -6.61 -3.66 2.80
C ILE A 125 -7.53 -3.63 1.59
N SER A 126 -7.96 -2.43 1.20
CA SER A 126 -8.85 -2.22 0.06
C SER A 126 -8.26 -1.24 -0.95
N LYS A 127 -8.26 -1.60 -2.24
CA LYS A 127 -7.92 -0.71 -3.34
C LYS A 127 -9.00 0.36 -3.51
N ILE A 128 -8.57 1.59 -3.77
CA ILE A 128 -9.46 2.68 -4.18
C ILE A 128 -9.73 2.60 -5.68
N ILE A 129 -11.00 2.69 -6.06
CA ILE A 129 -11.47 2.85 -7.44
C ILE A 129 -12.14 4.22 -7.54
N ARG A 130 -11.74 4.98 -8.57
CA ARG A 130 -12.34 6.25 -8.98
C ARG A 130 -13.08 6.07 -10.28
#